data_AF-A0A6G3S4S6-F1
#
_entry.id   AF-A0A6G3S4S6-F1
#
_cell.length_a   1.000
_cell.length_b   1.000
_cell.length_c   1.000
_cell.angle_alpha   90.00
_cell.angle_beta   90.00
_cell.angle_gamma   90.00
#
_symmetry.space_group_name_H-M   'P 1'
#
loop_
_entity.id
_entity.type
_entity.pdbx_description
1 polymer ?
#
loop_
_entity_poly.entity_id
_entity_poly.type
_entity_poly.pdbx_seq_one_letter_code
_entity_poly.pdbx_strand_id
1 'polypeptide(L)'
;MGIAITQEQRELADAVRGWIARAVPPDEVRKLLDAPAAPGHRPPFWDALAGQGLLGVHLPEEYGGGGGTLLDLAVVVEEAGRAALPGPYVA
;
A
#
# COMPACT_ATOMS: atom_id res chain seq x y z
N MET A 1 19.42 7.87 -19.80
CA MET A 1 18.03 7.44 -19.55
C MET A 1 17.90 7.18 -18.07
N GLY A 2 17.08 7.97 -17.37
CA GLY A 2 17.00 7.93 -15.92
C GLY A 2 16.19 6.73 -15.44
N ILE A 3 16.71 6.01 -14.44
CA ILE A 3 16.02 5.01 -13.61
C ILE A 3 15.08 5.73 -12.63
N ALA A 4 14.44 6.84 -13.05
CA ALA A 4 13.66 7.72 -12.20
C ALA A 4 12.17 7.56 -12.51
N ILE A 5 11.35 7.44 -11.45
CA ILE A 5 9.89 7.42 -11.55
C ILE A 5 9.35 8.74 -12.11
N THR A 6 8.12 8.75 -12.61
CA THR A 6 7.46 9.97 -13.13
C THR A 6 7.11 10.95 -11.99
N GLN A 7 6.61 12.14 -12.34
CA GLN A 7 6.12 13.10 -11.35
C GLN A 7 4.86 12.58 -10.65
N GLU A 8 3.93 12.03 -11.41
CA GLU A 8 2.70 11.42 -10.88
C GLU A 8 3.02 10.27 -9.92
N GLN A 9 4.05 9.47 -10.24
CA GLN A 9 4.52 8.39 -9.36
C GLN A 9 5.16 8.91 -8.07
N ARG A 10 5.86 10.05 -8.10
CA ARG A 10 6.35 10.70 -6.87
C ARG A 10 5.20 11.18 -6.00
N GLU A 11 4.18 11.78 -6.61
CA GLU A 11 2.99 12.25 -5.90
C GLU A 11 2.20 11.08 -5.30
N LEU A 12 2.08 9.97 -6.04
CA LEU A 12 1.52 8.73 -5.53
C LEU A 12 2.32 8.21 -4.33
N ALA A 13 3.66 8.15 -4.42
CA ALA A 13 4.52 7.73 -3.32
C ALA A 13 4.28 8.58 -2.06
N ASP A 14 4.27 9.91 -2.20
CA ASP A 14 4.06 10.82 -1.08
C ASP A 14 2.65 10.69 -0.48
N ALA A 15 1.63 10.49 -1.33
CA ALA A 15 0.26 10.25 -0.88
C ALA A 15 0.12 8.93 -0.09
N VAL A 16 0.70 7.84 -0.61
CA VAL A 16 0.70 6.52 0.03
C VAL A 16 1.44 6.58 1.36
N ARG A 17 2.66 7.16 1.37
CA ARG A 17 3.45 7.33 2.60
C ARG A 17 2.70 8.12 3.65
N GLY A 18 2.09 9.24 3.25
CA GLY A 18 1.31 10.09 4.15
C GLY A 18 0.08 9.36 4.69
N TRP A 19 -0.59 8.56 3.85
CA TRP A 19 -1.72 7.75 4.30
C TRP A 19 -1.29 6.67 5.30
N ILE A 20 -0.25 5.88 4.99
CA ILE A 20 0.25 4.82 5.88
C ILE A 20 0.64 5.41 7.24
N ALA A 21 1.38 6.53 7.25
CA ALA A 21 1.81 7.16 8.49
C ALA A 21 0.65 7.61 9.40
N ARG A 22 -0.52 7.92 8.83
CA ARG A 22 -1.73 8.29 9.59
C ARG A 22 -2.60 7.09 9.95
N ALA A 23 -2.80 6.17 9.02
CA ALA A 23 -3.70 5.03 9.17
C ALA A 23 -3.08 3.89 10.01
N VAL A 24 -1.77 3.70 9.88
CA VAL A 24 -1.01 2.62 10.53
C VAL A 24 0.32 3.21 11.06
N PRO A 25 0.27 3.98 12.16
CA PRO A 25 1.45 4.61 12.71
C PRO A 25 2.50 3.56 13.17
N PRO A 26 3.78 3.92 13.31
CA PRO A 26 4.86 2.97 13.57
C PRO A 26 4.69 2.12 14.84
N ASP A 27 4.02 2.63 15.86
CA ASP A 27 3.71 1.86 17.07
C ASP A 27 2.68 0.76 16.79
N GLU A 28 1.70 1.03 15.93
CA GLU A 28 0.70 0.04 15.50
C GLU A 28 1.31 -1.02 14.59
N VAL A 29 2.19 -0.62 13.65
CA VAL A 29 2.98 -1.57 12.85
C VAL A 29 3.74 -2.53 13.77
N ARG A 30 4.41 -2.01 14.80
CA ARG A 30 5.17 -2.83 15.75
C ARG A 30 4.25 -3.79 16.53
N LYS A 31 3.13 -3.32 17.06
CA LYS A 31 2.16 -4.18 17.76
C LYS A 31 1.67 -5.33 16.88
N LEU A 32 1.38 -5.05 15.61
CA LEU A 32 0.90 -6.05 14.65
C LEU A 32 1.98 -7.07 14.26
N LEU A 33 3.24 -6.64 14.19
CA LEU A 33 4.38 -7.54 13.93
C LEU A 33 4.74 -8.41 15.15
N ASP A 34 4.57 -7.89 16.36
CA ASP A 34 4.82 -8.62 17.61
C ASP A 34 3.66 -9.59 17.95
N ALA A 35 2.49 -9.41 17.33
CA ALA A 35 1.34 -10.29 17.53
C ALA A 35 1.60 -11.68 16.91
N PRO A 36 1.03 -12.77 17.49
CA PRO A 36 1.11 -14.08 16.89
C PRO A 36 0.57 -14.07 15.45
N ALA A 37 1.29 -14.71 14.54
CA ALA A 37 0.82 -14.87 13.17
C ALA A 37 -0.56 -15.55 13.19
N ALA A 38 -1.54 -14.89 12.59
CA ALA A 38 -2.88 -15.43 12.39
C ALA A 38 -3.08 -15.67 10.89
N PRO A 39 -2.71 -16.87 10.37
CA PRO A 39 -2.89 -17.20 8.96
C PRO A 39 -4.32 -16.91 8.50
N GLY A 40 -4.45 -16.36 7.30
CA GLY A 40 -5.76 -16.05 6.70
C GLY A 40 -6.50 -14.84 7.27
N HIS A 41 -5.93 -14.13 8.26
CA HIS A 41 -6.54 -12.92 8.79
C HIS A 41 -6.00 -11.67 8.10
N ARG A 42 -6.93 -10.77 7.73
CA ARG A 42 -6.59 -9.45 7.22
C ARG A 42 -6.21 -8.53 8.40
N PRO A 43 -5.19 -7.68 8.23
CA PRO A 43 -4.87 -6.65 9.22
C PRO A 43 -6.07 -5.73 9.49
N PRO A 44 -6.18 -5.12 10.68
CA PRO A 44 -7.29 -4.22 11.00
C PRO A 44 -7.45 -3.01 10.05
N PHE A 45 -6.35 -2.57 9.43
CA PHE A 45 -6.36 -1.45 8.48
C PHE A 45 -6.75 -1.85 7.05
N TRP A 46 -7.00 -3.13 6.77
CA TRP A 46 -7.15 -3.64 5.41
C TRP A 46 -8.33 -3.03 4.66
N ASP A 47 -9.47 -2.85 5.32
CA ASP A 47 -10.64 -2.23 4.71
C ASP A 47 -10.40 -0.74 4.42
N ALA A 48 -9.63 -0.05 5.26
CA ALA A 48 -9.22 1.32 5.01
C ALA A 48 -8.26 1.42 3.81
N LEU A 49 -7.32 0.47 3.68
CA LEU A 49 -6.41 0.36 2.54
C LEU A 49 -7.19 0.13 1.24
N ALA A 50 -8.18 -0.77 1.27
CA ALA A 50 -9.09 -1.02 0.15
C ALA A 50 -9.92 0.22 -0.21
N GLY A 51 -10.43 0.94 0.79
CA GLY A 51 -11.20 2.16 0.61
C GLY A 51 -10.41 3.32 0.01
N GLN A 52 -9.07 3.31 0.10
CA GLN A 52 -8.20 4.24 -0.63
C GLN A 52 -7.90 3.81 -2.07
N GLY A 53 -8.39 2.64 -2.52
CA GLY A 53 -8.08 2.09 -3.84
C GLY A 53 -6.67 1.50 -3.95
N LEU A 54 -5.91 1.43 -2.86
CA LEU A 54 -4.49 1.03 -2.88
C LEU A 54 -4.30 -0.46 -3.22
N LEU A 55 -5.33 -1.30 -3.10
CA LEU A 55 -5.28 -2.70 -3.53
C LEU A 55 -5.49 -2.89 -5.04
N GLY A 56 -6.08 -1.89 -5.71
CA GLY A 56 -6.55 -1.98 -7.09
C GLY A 56 -5.96 -0.92 -8.03
N VAL A 57 -4.88 -0.24 -7.62
CA VAL A 57 -4.35 0.94 -8.35
C VAL A 57 -4.05 0.67 -9.83
N HIS A 58 -3.61 -0.54 -10.17
CA HIS A 58 -3.23 -0.96 -11.52
C HIS A 58 -4.36 -1.68 -12.28
N LEU A 59 -5.50 -1.93 -11.62
CA LEU A 59 -6.61 -2.62 -12.25
C LEU A 59 -7.40 -1.64 -13.12
N PRO A 60 -8.00 -2.11 -14.24
CA PRO A 60 -8.88 -1.28 -15.05
C PRO A 60 -10.09 -0.76 -14.25
N GLU A 61 -10.53 0.45 -14.57
CA GLU A 61 -11.66 1.11 -13.88
C GLU A 61 -12.97 0.33 -14.01
N GLU A 62 -13.17 -0.42 -15.11
CA GLU A 62 -14.37 -1.27 -15.31
C GLU A 62 -14.50 -2.36 -14.24
N TYR A 63 -13.43 -2.71 -13.54
CA TYR A 63 -13.41 -3.64 -12.41
C TYR A 63 -13.35 -2.94 -11.05
N GLY A 64 -13.54 -1.62 -11.00
CA GLY A 64 -13.40 -0.80 -9.80
C GLY A 64 -11.95 -0.50 -9.41
N GLY A 65 -11.02 -0.62 -10.36
CA GLY A 65 -9.61 -0.30 -10.17
C GLY A 65 -9.28 1.18 -10.36
N GLY A 66 -8.01 1.53 -10.17
CA GLY A 66 -7.49 2.90 -10.31
C GLY A 66 -7.05 3.30 -11.71
N GLY A 67 -7.09 2.39 -12.69
CA GLY A 67 -6.70 2.67 -14.08
C GLY A 67 -5.20 2.91 -14.30
N GLY A 68 -4.38 2.72 -13.27
CA GLY A 68 -2.93 2.88 -13.33
C GLY A 68 -2.23 1.69 -13.96
N THR A 69 -0.90 1.71 -13.86
CA THR A 69 0.00 0.70 -14.41
C THR A 69 0.60 -0.18 -13.32
N LEU A 70 1.27 -1.26 -13.72
CA LEU A 70 2.07 -2.07 -12.79
C LEU A 70 3.21 -1.28 -12.12
N LEU A 71 3.71 -0.22 -12.76
CA LEU A 71 4.71 0.66 -12.14
C LEU A 71 4.10 1.49 -11.01
N ASP A 72 2.84 1.90 -11.15
CA ASP A 72 2.13 2.62 -10.09
C ASP A 72 1.85 1.68 -8.91
N LEU A 73 1.51 0.41 -9.18
CA LEU A 73 1.47 -0.61 -8.13
C LEU A 73 2.84 -0.78 -7.45
N ALA A 74 3.93 -0.84 -8.21
CA ALA A 74 5.27 -0.98 -7.64
C ALA A 74 5.62 0.18 -6.70
N VAL A 75 5.18 1.40 -7.01
CA VAL A 75 5.32 2.56 -6.11
C VAL A 75 4.56 2.35 -4.80
N VAL A 76 3.30 1.87 -4.85
CA VAL A 76 2.52 1.59 -3.64
C VAL A 76 3.17 0.47 -2.82
N VAL A 77 3.64 -0.60 -3.47
CA VAL A 77 4.37 -1.71 -2.82
C VAL A 77 5.64 -1.20 -2.15
N GLU A 78 6.40 -0.32 -2.79
CA GLU A 78 7.63 0.23 -2.21
C GLU A 78 7.33 0.99 -0.91
N GLU A 79 6.33 1.87 -0.90
CA GLU A 79 5.99 2.63 0.30
C GLU A 79 5.38 1.74 1.40
N ALA A 80 4.58 0.74 1.04
CA ALA A 80 4.11 -0.28 1.98
C ALA A 80 5.27 -1.07 2.61
N GLY A 81 6.25 -1.48 1.79
CA GLY A 81 7.47 -2.15 2.25
C GLY A 81 8.36 -1.25 3.11
N ARG A 82 8.50 0.02 2.74
CA ARG A 82 9.24 1.04 3.50
C ARG A 82 8.65 1.23 4.90
N ALA A 83 7.34 1.13 5.03
CA ALA A 83 6.64 1.20 6.31
C ALA A 83 6.61 -0.14 7.07
N ALA A 84 7.16 -1.22 6.50
CA ALA A 84 7.05 -2.59 7.01
C ALA A 84 5.60 -3.01 7.30
N LEU A 85 4.67 -2.61 6.41
CA LEU A 85 3.24 -2.82 6.59
C LEU A 85 2.92 -4.34 6.66
N PRO A 86 2.39 -4.85 7.78
CA PRO A 86 2.16 -6.28 7.94
C PRO A 86 0.91 -6.71 7.19
N GLY A 87 0.98 -7.78 6.39
CA GLY A 87 -0.21 -8.35 5.74
C GLY A 87 0.05 -8.87 4.33
N PRO A 88 -0.97 -9.44 3.67
CA PRO A 88 -0.83 -10.15 2.41
C PRO A 88 -0.91 -9.20 1.19
N TYR A 89 -0.12 -8.11 1.17
CA TYR A 89 -0.21 -7.13 0.06
C TYR A 89 0.32 -7.69 -1.27
N VAL A 90 1.33 -8.56 -1.24
CA VAL A 90 1.95 -9.21 -2.42
C VAL A 90 1.99 -10.74 -2.32
N ALA A 91 1.18 -11.32 -1.43
CA ALA A 91 1.17 -12.75 -1.12
C ALA A 91 0.48 -13.60 -2.19
#